data_AF-A0A3N5UCI3-F1
#
_entry.id   AF-A0A3N5UCI3-F1
#
_cell.length_a   1.000
_cell.length_b   1.000
_cell.length_c   1.000
_cell.angle_alpha   90.00
_cell.angle_beta   90.00
_cell.angle_gamma   90.00
#
_symmetry.space_group_name_H-M   'P 1'
#
loop_
_entity.id
_entity.type
_entity.pdbx_description
1 polymer ?
#
loop_
_entity_poly.entity_id
_entity_poly.type
_entity_poly.pdbx_seq_one_letter_code
_entity_poly.pdbx_strand_id
1 'polypeptide(L)'
;MKDDVFAKVENQYVNYGTRARELKNQGQKVIGYICSFVPLEIITAAGCVPFRVRGDIREPITKGDTLMETIVCPFIRSCFDLSVKGKYDFLSGLVIPHGCDSMVRSYSTWNYSLNLPYFHFVNTPSVVKESSFEFFEEELKAYKKSLEKFTGKAITDADLAKAIRLHNENRNKARALYDFKKSNPPMISGVELTKVLTVGSSLPVTESNALFDEVLAALSQRKEPPLKKGPRILLDGPCVDNIELIKIVEDSGASVVADTTCNGTRD
;
A
#
# COMPACT_ATOMS: atom_id res chain seq x y z
N MET A 1 25.29 3.81 -18.98
CA MET A 1 25.12 3.93 -17.52
C MET A 1 23.98 3.00 -17.16
N LYS A 2 24.17 2.01 -16.28
CA LYS A 2 23.00 1.29 -15.75
C LYS A 2 22.25 2.29 -14.88
N ASP A 3 20.99 2.55 -15.19
CA ASP A 3 20.12 3.35 -14.32
C ASP A 3 20.12 2.68 -12.94
N ASP A 4 20.51 3.43 -11.92
CA ASP A 4 20.49 2.94 -10.54
C ASP A 4 19.03 2.84 -10.09
N VAL A 5 18.51 1.61 -10.02
CA VAL A 5 17.14 1.32 -9.61
C VAL A 5 16.81 1.92 -8.23
N PHE A 6 17.79 2.04 -7.34
CA PHE A 6 17.55 2.65 -6.02
C PHE A 6 17.37 4.17 -6.12
N ALA A 7 18.06 4.84 -7.05
CA ALA A 7 17.81 6.26 -7.35
C ALA A 7 16.42 6.47 -7.98
N LYS A 8 15.97 5.54 -8.85
CA LYS A 8 14.60 5.52 -9.39
C LYS A 8 13.56 5.35 -8.27
N VAL A 9 13.78 4.40 -7.36
CA VAL A 9 12.91 4.18 -6.19
C VAL A 9 12.89 5.42 -5.29
N GLU A 10 14.05 6.05 -5.03
CA GLU A 10 14.13 7.27 -4.25
C GLU A 10 13.27 8.38 -4.86
N ASN A 11 13.43 8.61 -6.16
CA ASN A 11 12.67 9.63 -6.88
C ASN A 11 11.15 9.37 -6.82
N GLN A 12 10.73 8.12 -6.99
CA GLN A 12 9.30 7.75 -6.90
C GLN A 12 8.75 7.83 -5.46
N TYR A 13 9.58 7.53 -4.46
CA TYR A 13 9.22 7.64 -3.04
C TYR A 13 9.01 9.10 -2.63
N VAL A 14 9.91 10.00 -3.04
CA VAL A 14 9.80 11.45 -2.79
C VAL A 14 8.61 12.03 -3.57
N ASN A 15 8.45 11.67 -4.84
CA ASN A 15 7.38 12.16 -5.72
C ASN A 15 6.16 11.22 -5.75
N TYR A 16 5.76 10.73 -4.57
CA TYR A 16 4.70 9.75 -4.40
C TYR A 16 3.37 10.20 -5.03
N GLY A 17 2.81 9.38 -5.91
CA GLY A 17 1.55 9.68 -6.62
C GLY A 17 1.71 10.31 -8.00
N THR A 18 2.92 10.68 -8.44
CA THR A 18 3.16 11.25 -9.78
C THR A 18 2.68 10.29 -10.88
N ARG A 19 3.08 9.02 -10.80
CA ARG A 19 2.65 7.99 -11.77
C ARG A 19 1.13 7.78 -11.78
N ALA A 20 0.48 7.82 -10.61
CA ALA A 20 -0.97 7.70 -10.52
C ALA A 20 -1.70 8.88 -11.19
N ARG A 21 -1.15 10.09 -11.07
CA ARG A 21 -1.67 11.29 -11.77
C ARG A 21 -1.53 11.18 -13.29
N GLU A 22 -0.40 10.68 -13.78
CA GLU A 22 -0.21 10.38 -15.21
C GLU A 22 -1.25 9.38 -15.71
N LEU A 23 -1.45 8.28 -14.96
CA LEU A 23 -2.44 7.24 -15.30
C LEU A 23 -3.86 7.82 -15.34
N LYS A 24 -4.25 8.65 -14.37
CA LYS A 24 -5.52 9.39 -14.42
C LYS A 24 -5.63 10.23 -15.69
N ASN A 25 -4.59 10.99 -16.04
CA ASN A 25 -4.59 11.83 -17.24
C ASN A 25 -4.65 11.01 -18.55
N GLN A 26 -4.24 9.74 -18.50
CA GLN A 26 -4.39 8.76 -19.57
C GLN A 26 -5.77 8.07 -19.56
N GLY A 27 -6.69 8.48 -18.69
CA GLY A 27 -8.05 7.94 -18.58
C GLY A 27 -8.18 6.70 -17.70
N GLN A 28 -7.12 6.28 -17.00
CA GLN A 28 -7.20 5.16 -16.06
C GLN A 28 -7.93 5.60 -14.77
N LYS A 29 -8.76 4.70 -14.23
CA LYS A 29 -9.44 4.92 -12.94
C LYS A 29 -8.51 4.46 -11.82
N VAL A 30 -8.05 5.41 -11.00
CA VAL A 30 -7.21 5.11 -9.82
C VAL A 30 -8.10 4.95 -8.59
N ILE A 31 -8.05 3.80 -7.94
CA ILE A 31 -8.82 3.52 -6.73
C ILE A 31 -7.87 3.50 -5.54
N GLY A 32 -8.05 4.47 -4.66
CA GLY A 32 -7.32 4.54 -3.41
C GLY A 32 -7.73 3.41 -2.49
N TYR A 33 -6.80 2.91 -1.69
CA TYR A 33 -7.11 1.97 -0.61
C TYR A 33 -6.29 2.26 0.63
N ILE A 34 -6.81 1.81 1.77
CA ILE A 34 -6.14 1.86 3.07
C ILE A 34 -6.19 0.45 3.66
N CYS A 35 -5.11 0.04 4.33
CA CYS A 35 -4.94 -1.29 4.93
C CYS A 35 -4.75 -2.42 3.90
N SER A 36 -4.01 -3.46 4.30
CA SER A 36 -3.75 -4.67 3.51
C SER A 36 -4.98 -5.59 3.38
N PHE A 37 -6.06 -5.31 4.12
CA PHE A 37 -7.28 -6.12 4.07
C PHE A 37 -8.15 -5.85 2.83
N VAL A 38 -7.83 -4.82 2.03
CA VAL A 38 -8.56 -4.55 0.79
C VAL A 38 -8.17 -5.58 -0.29
N PRO A 39 -9.14 -6.29 -0.89
CA PRO A 39 -8.88 -7.22 -1.99
C PRO A 39 -8.49 -6.46 -3.28
N LEU A 40 -7.19 -6.24 -3.48
CA LEU A 40 -6.64 -5.45 -4.60
C LEU A 40 -6.86 -6.13 -5.96
N GLU A 41 -7.01 -7.45 -5.95
CA GLU A 41 -7.27 -8.27 -7.12
C GLU A 41 -8.59 -7.88 -7.80
N ILE A 42 -9.62 -7.53 -7.02
CA ILE A 42 -10.93 -7.13 -7.57
C ILE A 42 -10.82 -5.75 -8.23
N ILE A 43 -10.08 -4.81 -7.63
CA ILE A 43 -9.78 -3.49 -8.25
C ILE A 43 -9.09 -3.69 -9.59
N THR A 44 -8.06 -4.54 -9.60
CA THR A 44 -7.24 -4.82 -10.79
C THR A 44 -8.05 -5.53 -11.88
N ALA A 45 -8.89 -6.50 -11.50
CA ALA A 45 -9.77 -7.21 -12.42
C ALA A 45 -10.84 -6.30 -13.05
N ALA A 46 -11.26 -5.24 -12.34
CA ALA A 46 -12.10 -4.17 -12.87
C ALA A 46 -11.38 -3.27 -13.90
N GLY A 47 -10.07 -3.48 -14.14
CA GLY A 47 -9.25 -2.61 -14.98
C GLY A 47 -8.92 -1.26 -14.32
N CYS A 48 -9.05 -1.17 -13.00
CA CYS A 48 -8.65 -0.01 -12.22
C CYS A 48 -7.24 -0.19 -11.63
N VAL A 49 -6.60 0.92 -11.26
CA VAL A 49 -5.28 0.94 -10.63
C VAL A 49 -5.44 1.06 -9.12
N PRO A 50 -5.11 0.04 -8.31
CA PRO A 50 -5.07 0.18 -6.86
C PRO A 50 -3.92 1.11 -6.46
N PHE A 51 -4.19 2.05 -5.57
CA PHE A 51 -3.20 3.01 -5.07
C PHE A 51 -3.27 3.11 -3.55
N ARG A 52 -2.17 2.84 -2.86
CA ARG A 52 -2.14 2.94 -1.39
C ARG A 52 -2.14 4.39 -0.93
N VAL A 53 -3.16 4.79 -0.17
CA VAL A 53 -3.18 6.08 0.52
C VAL A 53 -2.31 5.99 1.77
N ARG A 54 -1.48 7.02 2.01
CA ARG A 54 -0.59 7.11 3.17
C ARG A 54 -0.69 8.47 3.87
N GLY A 55 -0.24 8.52 5.11
CA GLY A 55 -0.05 9.76 5.83
C GLY A 55 1.26 10.44 5.45
N ASP A 56 1.47 11.63 6.02
CA ASP A 56 2.74 12.34 5.97
C ASP A 56 2.97 12.98 7.33
N ILE A 57 4.01 12.52 8.02
CA ILE A 57 4.37 13.02 9.35
C ILE A 57 4.89 14.46 9.32
N ARG A 58 5.25 14.98 8.14
CA ARG A 58 5.75 16.35 7.93
C ARG A 58 4.62 17.33 7.67
N GLU A 59 3.41 16.83 7.42
CA GLU A 59 2.22 17.64 7.13
C GLU A 59 1.32 17.73 8.36
N PRO A 60 1.06 18.94 8.89
CA PRO A 60 0.18 19.10 10.03
C PRO A 60 -1.27 18.79 9.65
N ILE A 61 -1.96 18.02 10.49
CA ILE A 61 -3.38 17.73 10.34
C ILE A 61 -4.15 19.01 10.68
N THR A 62 -4.87 19.57 9.70
CA THR A 62 -5.55 20.87 9.83
C THR A 62 -6.99 20.78 9.36
N LYS A 63 -7.22 20.57 8.05
CA LYS A 63 -8.58 20.39 7.50
C LYS A 63 -9.24 19.13 8.06
N GLY A 64 -8.48 18.05 8.23
CA GLY A 64 -8.98 16.80 8.79
C GLY A 64 -9.60 16.98 10.18
N ASP A 65 -8.98 17.81 11.03
CA ASP A 65 -9.45 18.06 12.40
C ASP A 65 -10.70 18.94 12.48
N THR A 66 -11.04 19.66 11.40
CA THR A 66 -12.30 20.39 11.32
C THR A 66 -13.49 19.51 10.93
N LEU A 67 -13.22 18.30 10.44
CA LEU A 67 -14.21 17.41 9.84
C LEU A 67 -14.32 16.06 10.57
N MET A 68 -13.33 15.70 11.40
CA MET A 68 -13.25 14.41 12.08
C MET A 68 -12.72 14.57 13.50
N GLU A 69 -13.17 13.71 14.41
CA GLU A 69 -12.77 13.78 15.81
C GLU A 69 -11.27 13.53 16.00
N THR A 70 -10.63 14.34 16.84
CA THR A 70 -9.19 14.27 17.10
C THR A 70 -8.76 13.01 17.84
N ILE A 71 -9.71 12.24 18.41
CA ILE A 71 -9.45 10.93 19.02
C ILE A 71 -9.15 9.83 18.00
N VAL A 72 -9.51 10.03 16.73
CA VAL A 72 -9.21 9.06 15.65
C VAL A 72 -7.69 8.89 15.51
N CYS A 73 -7.25 7.67 15.20
CA CYS A 73 -5.83 7.35 15.01
C CYS A 73 -5.11 8.37 14.11
N PRO A 74 -3.91 8.87 14.49
CA PRO A 74 -3.17 9.87 13.72
C PRO A 74 -2.92 9.50 12.25
N PHE A 75 -2.72 8.21 11.96
CA PHE A 75 -2.55 7.73 10.59
C PHE A 75 -3.81 7.96 9.74
N ILE A 76 -4.98 7.56 10.25
CA ILE A 76 -6.26 7.77 9.55
C ILE A 76 -6.55 9.28 9.42
N ARG A 77 -6.30 10.06 10.47
CA ARG A 77 -6.43 11.53 10.40
C ARG A 77 -5.52 12.16 9.35
N SER A 78 -4.26 11.75 9.27
CA SER A 78 -3.29 12.24 8.29
C SER A 78 -3.70 11.89 6.86
N CYS A 79 -4.06 10.63 6.58
CA CYS A 79 -4.55 10.20 5.27
C CYS A 79 -5.79 10.99 4.84
N PHE A 80 -6.73 11.24 5.76
CA PHE A 80 -7.94 12.01 5.50
C PHE A 80 -7.61 13.47 5.19
N ASP A 81 -6.80 14.11 6.03
CA ASP A 81 -6.41 15.51 5.90
C ASP A 81 -5.70 15.77 4.56
N LEU A 82 -4.76 14.90 4.17
CA LEU A 82 -4.10 14.96 2.86
C LEU A 82 -5.10 14.82 1.71
N SER A 83 -6.09 13.93 1.85
CA SER A 83 -7.14 13.74 0.85
C SER A 83 -8.01 15.00 0.69
N VAL A 84 -8.46 15.61 1.79
CA VAL A 84 -9.26 16.85 1.79
C VAL A 84 -8.44 18.07 1.33
N LYS A 85 -7.12 18.07 1.56
CA LYS A 85 -6.18 19.06 1.01
C LYS A 85 -5.91 18.88 -0.49
N GLY A 86 -6.42 17.81 -1.12
CA GLY A 86 -6.27 17.56 -2.55
C GLY A 86 -4.97 16.86 -2.94
N LYS A 87 -4.20 16.31 -1.98
CA LYS A 87 -2.98 15.53 -2.29
C LYS A 87 -3.28 14.31 -3.17
N TYR A 88 -4.49 13.75 -3.00
CA TYR A 88 -5.01 12.58 -3.69
C TYR A 88 -6.18 12.91 -4.64
N ASP A 89 -6.20 14.11 -5.20
CA ASP A 89 -7.19 14.57 -6.20
C ASP A 89 -7.23 13.73 -7.50
N PHE A 90 -6.25 12.84 -7.69
CA PHE A 90 -6.22 11.89 -8.79
C PHE A 90 -7.05 10.62 -8.56
N LEU A 91 -7.57 10.41 -7.35
CA LEU A 91 -8.40 9.25 -7.06
C LEU A 91 -9.77 9.38 -7.73
N SER A 92 -10.18 8.29 -8.40
CA SER A 92 -11.54 8.11 -8.93
C SER A 92 -12.45 7.40 -7.92
N GLY A 93 -11.86 6.83 -6.87
CA GLY A 93 -12.59 6.27 -5.75
C GLY A 93 -11.70 5.84 -4.60
N LEU A 94 -12.32 5.40 -3.50
CA LEU A 94 -11.63 4.92 -2.32
C LEU A 94 -12.32 3.67 -1.75
N VAL A 95 -11.52 2.70 -1.31
CA VAL A 95 -11.99 1.50 -0.62
C VAL A 95 -11.38 1.45 0.78
N ILE A 96 -12.24 1.31 1.79
CA ILE A 96 -11.85 1.21 3.20
C ILE A 96 -12.38 -0.12 3.74
N PRO A 97 -11.54 -0.99 4.32
CA PRO A 97 -12.00 -2.23 4.91
C PRO A 97 -12.36 -2.03 6.39
N HIS A 98 -13.05 -3.01 6.96
CA HIS A 98 -13.19 -3.16 8.41
C HIS A 98 -11.86 -3.64 9.03
N GLY A 99 -10.87 -2.74 9.11
CA GLY A 99 -9.58 -3.03 9.73
C GLY A 99 -9.52 -2.71 11.23
N CYS A 100 -10.15 -1.62 11.64
CA CYS A 100 -10.25 -1.19 13.04
C CYS A 100 -11.36 -0.15 13.22
N ASP A 101 -11.75 0.15 14.46
CA ASP A 101 -12.81 1.12 14.76
C ASP A 101 -12.54 2.51 14.18
N SER A 102 -11.28 2.96 14.14
CA SER A 102 -10.94 4.25 13.51
C SER A 102 -11.34 4.29 12.03
N MET A 103 -11.15 3.20 11.28
CA MET A 103 -11.55 3.12 9.85
C MET A 103 -13.06 3.04 9.70
N VAL A 104 -13.73 2.22 10.52
CA VAL A 104 -15.19 2.05 10.46
C VAL A 104 -15.90 3.35 10.80
N ARG A 105 -15.49 4.01 11.88
CA ARG A 105 -16.14 5.24 12.37
C ARG A 105 -15.85 6.42 11.46
N SER A 106 -14.69 6.46 10.80
CA SER A 106 -14.37 7.54 9.86
C SER A 106 -14.97 7.35 8.47
N TYR A 107 -15.43 6.16 8.10
CA TYR A 107 -15.90 5.84 6.75
C TYR A 107 -16.93 6.84 6.21
N SER A 108 -17.99 7.12 6.97
CA SER A 108 -19.07 8.03 6.55
C SER A 108 -18.57 9.46 6.39
N THR A 109 -17.72 9.92 7.30
CA THR A 109 -17.10 11.25 7.24
C THR A 109 -16.24 11.41 5.99
N TRP A 110 -15.45 10.38 5.66
CA TRP A 110 -14.63 10.37 4.46
C TRP A 110 -15.48 10.37 3.19
N ASN A 111 -16.49 9.50 3.12
CA ASN A 111 -17.38 9.42 1.97
C ASN A 111 -18.07 10.78 1.71
N TYR A 112 -18.63 11.37 2.76
CA TYR A 112 -19.31 12.66 2.68
C TYR A 112 -18.36 13.80 2.27
N SER A 113 -17.17 13.87 2.88
CA SER A 113 -16.26 15.01 2.70
C SER A 113 -15.45 14.95 1.40
N LEU A 114 -15.10 13.74 0.94
CA LEU A 114 -14.29 13.58 -0.27
C LEU A 114 -15.14 13.55 -1.54
N ASN A 115 -16.42 13.15 -1.44
CA ASN A 115 -17.37 13.12 -2.55
C ASN A 115 -16.77 12.49 -3.83
N LEU A 116 -16.07 11.37 -3.66
CA LEU A 116 -15.44 10.66 -4.77
C LEU A 116 -16.49 9.93 -5.62
N PRO A 117 -16.26 9.76 -6.94
CA PRO A 117 -17.18 9.03 -7.81
C PRO A 117 -17.47 7.59 -7.37
N TYR A 118 -16.53 6.97 -6.67
CA TYR A 118 -16.67 5.64 -6.09
C TYR A 118 -16.18 5.60 -4.65
N PHE A 119 -16.96 4.98 -3.78
CA PHE A 119 -16.60 4.80 -2.39
C PHE A 119 -17.21 3.48 -1.89
N HIS A 120 -16.41 2.63 -1.26
CA HIS A 120 -16.88 1.32 -0.83
C HIS A 120 -16.26 0.87 0.49
N PHE A 121 -17.09 0.25 1.33
CA PHE A 121 -16.68 -0.38 2.57
C PHE A 121 -16.61 -1.90 2.38
N VAL A 122 -15.47 -2.52 2.70
CA VAL A 122 -15.35 -3.99 2.70
C VAL A 122 -15.44 -4.49 4.13
N ASN A 123 -16.53 -5.15 4.50
CA ASN A 123 -16.70 -5.63 5.87
C ASN A 123 -15.94 -6.96 6.09
N THR A 124 -14.70 -6.86 6.57
CA THR A 124 -13.88 -8.03 6.90
C THR A 124 -14.34 -8.69 8.20
N PRO A 125 -14.56 -10.03 8.24
CA PRO A 125 -14.93 -10.71 9.46
C PRO A 125 -13.81 -10.69 10.51
N SER A 126 -14.18 -10.66 11.80
CA SER A 126 -13.23 -10.61 12.92
C SER A 126 -12.83 -11.99 13.47
N VAL A 127 -13.43 -13.07 12.96
CA VAL A 127 -13.14 -14.45 13.37
C VAL A 127 -13.03 -15.37 12.15
N VAL A 128 -12.38 -16.52 12.33
CA VAL A 128 -12.17 -17.51 11.27
C VAL A 128 -13.01 -18.75 11.58
N LYS A 129 -14.27 -18.73 11.14
CA LYS A 129 -15.24 -19.83 11.26
C LYS A 129 -16.02 -19.97 9.96
N GLU A 130 -16.70 -21.09 9.74
CA GLU A 130 -17.47 -21.37 8.52
C GLU A 130 -18.41 -20.22 8.13
N SER A 131 -19.21 -19.71 9.07
CA SER A 131 -20.09 -18.56 8.84
C SER A 131 -19.37 -17.27 8.43
N SER A 132 -18.09 -17.13 8.81
CA SER A 132 -17.26 -15.98 8.40
C SER A 132 -16.83 -16.08 6.94
N PHE A 133 -16.60 -17.30 6.44
CA PHE A 133 -16.30 -17.52 5.03
C PHE A 133 -17.53 -17.26 4.16
N GLU A 134 -18.70 -17.79 4.55
CA GLU A 134 -19.96 -17.54 3.85
C GLU A 134 -20.28 -16.04 3.78
N PHE A 135 -20.18 -15.35 4.92
CA PHE A 135 -20.38 -13.90 5.00
C PHE A 135 -19.40 -13.14 4.10
N PHE A 136 -18.10 -13.45 4.20
CA PHE A 136 -17.10 -12.71 3.46
C PHE A 136 -17.16 -12.98 1.96
N GLU A 137 -17.57 -14.18 1.53
CA GLU A 137 -17.83 -14.48 0.13
C GLU A 137 -18.92 -13.56 -0.45
N GLU A 138 -20.02 -13.36 0.27
CA GLU A 138 -21.08 -12.45 -0.15
C GLU A 138 -20.63 -10.97 -0.13
N GLU A 139 -19.83 -10.56 0.86
CA GLU A 139 -19.20 -9.23 0.88
C GLU A 139 -18.30 -9.00 -0.35
N LEU A 140 -17.49 -10.00 -0.74
CA LEU A 140 -16.65 -9.93 -1.93
C LEU A 140 -17.47 -9.88 -3.22
N LYS A 141 -18.59 -10.61 -3.30
CA LYS A 141 -19.54 -10.53 -4.42
C LYS A 141 -20.17 -9.14 -4.52
N ALA A 142 -20.58 -8.57 -3.39
CA ALA A 142 -21.13 -7.21 -3.33
C ALA A 142 -20.09 -6.17 -3.76
N TYR A 143 -18.85 -6.32 -3.30
CA TYR A 143 -17.73 -5.45 -3.68
C TYR A 143 -17.45 -5.54 -5.18
N LYS A 144 -17.31 -6.75 -5.74
CA LYS A 144 -17.17 -6.99 -7.18
C LYS A 144 -18.28 -6.28 -7.97
N LYS A 145 -19.55 -6.52 -7.62
CA LYS A 145 -20.71 -5.91 -8.31
C LYS A 145 -20.70 -4.38 -8.26
N SER A 146 -20.25 -3.81 -7.14
CA SER A 146 -20.14 -2.35 -7.01
C SER A 146 -19.10 -1.75 -7.96
N LEU A 147 -17.95 -2.43 -8.14
CA LEU A 147 -16.92 -2.04 -9.09
C LEU A 147 -17.37 -2.22 -10.53
N GLU A 148 -18.11 -3.28 -10.85
CA GLU A 148 -18.69 -3.48 -12.19
C GLU A 148 -19.64 -2.33 -12.54
N LYS A 149 -20.52 -1.94 -11.60
CA LYS A 149 -21.42 -0.79 -11.77
C LYS A 149 -20.65 0.51 -11.99
N PHE A 150 -19.58 0.74 -11.23
CA PHE A 150 -18.77 1.95 -11.34
C PHE A 150 -17.94 2.02 -12.63
N THR A 151 -17.39 0.88 -13.05
CA THR A 151 -16.56 0.79 -14.25
C THR A 151 -17.39 0.70 -15.52
N GLY A 152 -18.63 0.21 -15.43
CA GLY A 152 -19.48 -0.12 -16.58
C GLY A 152 -19.05 -1.41 -17.28
N LYS A 153 -18.17 -2.21 -16.66
CA LYS A 153 -17.60 -3.43 -17.24
C LYS A 153 -17.81 -4.60 -16.27
N ALA A 154 -18.29 -5.73 -16.78
CA ALA A 154 -18.33 -6.97 -16.00
C ALA A 154 -16.91 -7.49 -15.70
N ILE A 155 -16.72 -8.04 -14.50
CA ILE A 155 -15.49 -8.71 -14.08
C ILE A 155 -15.71 -10.21 -14.27
N THR A 156 -15.06 -10.78 -15.28
CA THR A 156 -15.14 -12.23 -15.54
C THR A 156 -14.25 -13.01 -14.57
N ASP A 157 -14.51 -14.31 -14.42
CA ASP A 157 -13.64 -15.18 -13.62
C ASP A 157 -12.22 -15.26 -14.19
N ALA A 158 -12.09 -15.12 -15.51
CA ALA A 158 -10.79 -15.04 -16.18
C ALA A 158 -10.02 -13.75 -15.82
N ASP A 159 -10.71 -12.60 -15.76
CA ASP A 159 -10.12 -11.33 -15.31
C ASP A 159 -9.64 -11.44 -13.86
N LEU A 160 -10.48 -12.01 -12.98
CA LEU A 160 -10.15 -12.19 -11.57
C LEU A 160 -8.98 -13.16 -11.38
N ALA A 161 -9.00 -14.32 -12.05
CA ALA A 161 -7.90 -15.28 -11.99
C ALA A 161 -6.57 -14.69 -12.52
N LYS A 162 -6.62 -13.83 -13.54
CA LYS A 162 -5.45 -13.11 -14.04
C LYS A 162 -4.93 -12.12 -12.98
N ALA A 163 -5.81 -11.34 -12.37
CA ALA A 163 -5.43 -10.38 -11.32
C ALA A 163 -4.80 -11.10 -10.12
N ILE A 164 -5.41 -12.19 -9.64
CA ILE A 164 -4.87 -13.02 -8.54
C ILE A 164 -3.45 -13.51 -8.84
N ARG A 165 -3.20 -14.01 -10.06
CA ARG A 165 -1.85 -14.46 -10.44
C ARG A 165 -0.82 -13.32 -10.40
N LEU A 166 -1.18 -12.13 -10.92
CA LEU A 166 -0.29 -10.97 -10.90
C LEU A 166 0.05 -10.50 -9.48
N HIS A 167 -0.94 -10.44 -8.59
CA HIS A 167 -0.73 -10.06 -7.19
C HIS A 167 0.02 -11.13 -6.41
N ASN A 168 -0.20 -12.42 -6.67
CA ASN A 168 0.59 -13.49 -6.07
C ASN A 168 2.04 -13.48 -6.52
N GLU A 169 2.31 -13.18 -7.80
CA GLU A 169 3.66 -12.93 -8.29
C GLU A 169 4.31 -11.75 -7.56
N ASN A 170 3.57 -10.65 -7.37
CA ASN A 170 4.04 -9.47 -6.63
C ASN A 170 4.45 -9.83 -5.21
N ARG A 171 3.60 -10.56 -4.47
CA ARG A 171 3.89 -11.03 -3.11
C ARG A 171 5.07 -11.99 -3.07
N ASN A 172 5.22 -12.87 -4.06
CA ASN A 172 6.38 -13.75 -4.16
C ASN A 172 7.69 -12.95 -4.33
N LYS A 173 7.67 -11.92 -5.18
CA LYS A 173 8.81 -11.02 -5.40
C LYS A 173 9.13 -10.18 -4.16
N ALA A 174 8.11 -9.66 -3.49
CA ALA A 174 8.27 -8.96 -2.22
C ALA A 174 8.95 -9.87 -1.17
N ARG A 175 8.50 -11.12 -1.02
CA ARG A 175 9.15 -12.11 -0.14
C ARG A 175 10.62 -12.39 -0.54
N ALA A 176 10.92 -12.46 -1.83
CA ALA A 176 12.30 -12.62 -2.31
C ALA A 176 13.20 -11.43 -1.93
N LEU A 177 12.67 -10.21 -1.89
CA LEU A 177 13.42 -9.04 -1.39
C LEU A 177 13.79 -9.21 0.10
N TYR A 178 12.91 -9.81 0.92
CA TYR A 178 13.20 -10.09 2.33
C TYR A 178 14.34 -11.10 2.52
N ASP A 179 14.59 -11.99 1.56
CA ASP A 179 15.71 -12.94 1.65
C ASP A 179 17.07 -12.24 1.75
N PHE A 180 17.22 -11.06 1.13
CA PHE A 180 18.42 -10.23 1.22
C PHE A 180 18.65 -9.62 2.62
N LYS A 181 17.67 -9.71 3.53
CA LYS A 181 17.84 -9.30 4.94
C LYS A 181 18.41 -10.43 5.83
N LYS A 182 18.45 -11.68 5.33
CA LYS A 182 18.86 -12.84 6.13
C LYS A 182 20.36 -12.85 6.42
N SER A 183 21.20 -12.32 5.53
CA SER A 183 22.64 -12.20 5.74
C SER A 183 22.96 -11.26 6.91
N ASN A 184 24.15 -11.41 7.50
CA ASN A 184 24.63 -10.56 8.57
C ASN A 184 26.04 -10.03 8.26
N PRO A 185 26.18 -8.76 7.82
CA PRO A 185 25.15 -7.71 7.68
C PRO A 185 24.15 -7.97 6.52
N PRO A 186 22.95 -7.35 6.57
CA PRO A 186 21.94 -7.51 5.51
C PRO A 186 22.39 -6.85 4.20
N MET A 187 21.99 -7.43 3.06
CA MET A 187 22.32 -6.92 1.72
C MET A 187 21.36 -5.82 1.23
N ILE A 188 20.25 -5.62 1.91
CA ILE A 188 19.33 -4.49 1.73
C ILE A 188 19.03 -3.88 3.10
N SER A 189 19.08 -2.55 3.22
CA SER A 189 18.69 -1.90 4.47
C SER A 189 17.18 -1.91 4.66
N GLY A 190 16.71 -1.74 5.89
CA GLY A 190 15.30 -1.54 6.19
C GLY A 190 14.76 -0.32 5.48
N VAL A 191 15.51 0.79 5.42
CA VAL A 191 15.11 2.00 4.70
C VAL A 191 14.91 1.72 3.21
N GLU A 192 15.87 1.05 2.56
CA GLU A 192 15.79 0.69 1.14
C GLU A 192 14.56 -0.17 0.86
N LEU A 193 14.36 -1.24 1.64
CA LEU A 193 13.23 -2.14 1.45
C LEU A 193 11.89 -1.43 1.64
N THR A 194 11.73 -0.64 2.70
CA THR A 194 10.48 0.09 2.95
C THR A 194 10.18 1.08 1.83
N LYS A 195 11.17 1.75 1.23
CA LYS A 195 10.95 2.59 0.05
C LYS A 195 10.48 1.78 -1.15
N VAL A 196 11.13 0.65 -1.43
CA VAL A 196 10.75 -0.26 -2.53
C VAL A 196 9.30 -0.72 -2.40
N LEU A 197 8.90 -1.21 -1.22
CA LEU A 197 7.52 -1.69 -0.97
C LEU A 197 6.50 -0.54 -1.00
N THR A 198 6.85 0.63 -0.47
CA THR A 198 5.99 1.82 -0.52
C THR A 198 5.74 2.26 -1.96
N VAL A 199 6.79 2.32 -2.79
CA VAL A 199 6.65 2.66 -4.21
C VAL A 199 5.85 1.57 -4.93
N GLY A 200 6.16 0.30 -4.70
CA GLY A 200 5.47 -0.84 -5.31
C GLY A 200 3.95 -0.86 -5.06
N SER A 201 3.50 -0.45 -3.86
CA SER A 201 2.07 -0.35 -3.51
C SER A 201 1.34 0.88 -4.09
N SER A 202 2.07 1.75 -4.81
CA SER A 202 1.51 2.92 -5.50
C SER A 202 1.42 2.79 -7.02
N LEU A 203 1.94 1.69 -7.56
CA LEU A 203 2.04 1.42 -8.99
C LEU A 203 1.00 0.38 -9.42
N PRO A 204 0.60 0.35 -10.71
CA PRO A 204 -0.07 -0.82 -11.27
C PRO A 204 0.74 -2.09 -10.98
N VAL A 205 0.08 -3.20 -10.65
CA VAL A 205 0.76 -4.44 -10.22
C VAL A 205 1.81 -4.94 -11.22
N THR A 206 1.60 -4.71 -12.51
CA THR A 206 2.58 -5.04 -13.56
C THR A 206 3.83 -4.16 -13.51
N GLU A 207 3.67 -2.86 -13.25
CA GLU A 207 4.78 -1.93 -13.08
C GLU A 207 5.52 -2.21 -11.75
N SER A 208 4.78 -2.56 -10.70
CA SER A 208 5.34 -2.99 -9.41
C SER A 208 6.16 -4.28 -9.55
N ASN A 209 5.65 -5.27 -10.28
CA ASN A 209 6.38 -6.52 -10.58
C ASN A 209 7.68 -6.27 -11.35
N ALA A 210 7.66 -5.36 -12.33
CA ALA A 210 8.86 -4.98 -13.08
C ALA A 210 9.88 -4.24 -12.20
N LEU A 211 9.42 -3.32 -11.35
CA LEU A 211 10.28 -2.64 -10.38
C LEU A 211 10.96 -3.64 -9.43
N PHE A 212 10.22 -4.62 -8.91
CA PHE A 212 10.80 -5.64 -8.04
C PHE A 212 11.81 -6.53 -8.77
N ASP A 213 11.61 -6.86 -10.05
CA ASP A 213 12.62 -7.56 -10.86
C ASP A 213 13.91 -6.74 -11.00
N GLU A 214 13.80 -5.44 -11.29
CA GLU A 214 14.95 -4.54 -11.38
C GLU A 214 15.73 -4.48 -10.06
N VAL A 215 15.02 -4.39 -8.92
CA VAL A 215 15.63 -4.36 -7.58
C VAL A 215 16.28 -5.69 -7.24
N LEU A 216 15.61 -6.82 -7.49
CA LEU A 216 16.18 -8.16 -7.26
C LEU A 216 17.45 -8.39 -8.09
N ALA A 217 17.46 -7.93 -9.35
CA ALA A 217 18.64 -8.01 -10.21
C ALA A 217 19.79 -7.15 -9.68
N ALA A 218 19.51 -5.93 -9.20
CA ALA A 218 20.51 -5.06 -8.61
C ALA A 218 21.09 -5.65 -7.31
N LEU A 219 20.24 -6.17 -6.42
CA LEU A 219 20.66 -6.80 -5.17
C LEU A 219 21.50 -8.05 -5.41
N SER A 220 21.15 -8.87 -6.41
CA SER A 220 21.92 -10.08 -6.75
C SER A 220 23.35 -9.77 -7.23
N GLN A 221 23.60 -8.56 -7.70
CA GLN A 221 24.94 -8.10 -8.14
C GLN A 221 25.65 -7.25 -7.07
N ARG A 222 24.99 -6.95 -5.95
CA ARG A 222 25.55 -6.13 -4.88
C ARG A 222 26.63 -6.92 -4.14
N LYS A 223 27.85 -6.36 -4.08
CA LYS A 223 29.01 -7.01 -3.44
C LYS A 223 29.13 -6.68 -1.96
N GLU A 224 28.77 -5.45 -1.60
CA GLU A 224 28.96 -4.94 -0.24
C GLU A 224 27.60 -4.58 0.38
N PRO A 225 27.39 -4.88 1.67
CA PRO A 225 26.20 -4.52 2.42
C PRO A 225 26.11 -2.98 2.60
N PRO A 226 24.91 -2.39 2.59
CA PRO A 226 24.74 -0.95 2.84
C PRO A 226 24.98 -0.56 4.30
N LEU A 227 24.92 -1.52 5.24
CA LEU A 227 25.08 -1.31 6.67
C LEU A 227 26.24 -2.14 7.21
N LYS A 228 26.84 -1.66 8.29
CA LYS A 228 27.82 -2.42 9.08
C LYS A 228 27.11 -3.49 9.91
N LYS A 229 27.86 -4.52 10.31
CA LYS A 229 27.37 -5.53 11.25
C LYS A 229 27.00 -4.87 12.59
N GLY A 230 25.79 -5.15 13.07
CA GLY A 230 25.27 -4.59 14.32
C GLY A 230 24.05 -5.37 14.83
N PRO A 231 23.37 -4.85 15.88
CA PRO A 231 22.15 -5.45 16.41
C PRO A 231 21.08 -5.62 15.33
N ARG A 232 20.35 -6.74 15.36
CA ARG A 232 19.32 -7.09 14.38
C ARG A 232 17.95 -6.95 15.01
N ILE A 233 17.12 -6.07 14.46
CA ILE A 233 15.86 -5.66 15.05
C ILE A 233 14.69 -6.18 14.20
N LEU A 234 13.67 -6.70 14.90
CA LEU A 234 12.32 -6.91 14.37
C LEU A 234 11.49 -5.68 14.71
N LEU A 235 10.88 -5.04 13.71
CA LEU A 235 9.94 -3.94 13.92
C LEU A 235 8.50 -4.47 13.91
N ASP A 236 7.81 -4.40 15.04
CA ASP A 236 6.38 -4.75 15.13
C ASP A 236 5.50 -3.50 15.31
N GLY A 237 4.43 -3.43 14.52
CA GLY A 237 3.42 -2.38 14.65
C GLY A 237 2.55 -2.22 13.40
N PRO A 238 1.35 -1.63 13.55
CA PRO A 238 0.52 -1.22 12.42
C PRO A 238 0.97 0.13 11.86
N CYS A 239 0.49 0.49 10.67
CA CYS A 239 0.50 1.87 10.16
C CYS A 239 1.87 2.57 10.10
N VAL A 240 2.98 1.83 9.98
CA VAL A 240 4.30 2.40 9.68
C VAL A 240 4.42 2.60 8.17
N ASP A 241 4.16 3.83 7.72
CA ASP A 241 4.09 4.22 6.30
C ASP A 241 5.22 5.18 5.86
N ASN A 242 6.18 5.41 6.75
CA ASN A 242 7.35 6.24 6.54
C ASN A 242 8.62 5.56 7.05
N ILE A 243 9.77 6.04 6.58
CA ILE A 243 11.07 5.44 6.88
C ILE A 243 11.74 5.97 8.14
N GLU A 244 11.23 7.02 8.79
CA GLU A 244 12.02 7.79 9.77
C GLU A 244 12.35 6.95 11.02
N LEU A 245 11.40 6.15 11.51
CA LEU A 245 11.65 5.23 12.62
C LEU A 245 12.73 4.20 12.27
N ILE A 246 12.66 3.63 11.06
CA ILE A 246 13.63 2.65 10.58
C ILE A 246 15.01 3.31 10.43
N LYS A 247 15.04 4.53 9.90
CA LYS A 247 16.26 5.31 9.72
C LYS A 247 16.94 5.61 11.06
N ILE A 248 16.20 6.00 12.09
CA ILE A 248 16.74 6.24 13.44
C ILE A 248 17.42 4.97 13.98
N VAL A 249 16.78 3.80 13.81
CA VAL A 249 17.34 2.52 14.24
C VAL A 249 18.63 2.20 13.48
N GLU A 250 18.65 2.41 12.17
CA GLU A 250 19.81 2.08 11.33
C GLU A 250 20.98 3.07 11.48
N ASP A 251 20.69 4.36 11.65
CA ASP A 251 21.68 5.40 11.97
C ASP A 251 22.36 5.14 13.33
N SER A 252 21.66 4.46 14.24
CA SER A 252 22.19 4.05 15.55
C SER A 252 23.09 2.80 15.48
N GLY A 253 23.35 2.26 14.29
CA GLY A 253 24.22 1.11 14.07
C GLY A 253 23.53 -0.26 14.19
N ALA A 254 22.20 -0.29 14.30
CA ALA A 254 21.42 -1.52 14.20
C ALA A 254 20.93 -1.74 12.76
N SER A 255 20.25 -2.86 12.50
CA SER A 255 19.61 -3.14 11.22
C SER A 255 18.19 -3.66 11.46
N VAL A 256 17.21 -3.08 10.77
CA VAL A 256 15.83 -3.61 10.81
C VAL A 256 15.75 -4.75 9.80
N VAL A 257 15.82 -5.99 10.28
CA VAL A 257 15.97 -7.20 9.43
C VAL A 257 14.66 -7.97 9.25
N ALA A 258 13.65 -7.64 10.04
CA ALA A 258 12.31 -8.20 9.93
C ALA A 258 11.30 -7.14 10.36
N ASP A 259 10.07 -7.28 9.91
CA ASP A 259 8.97 -6.46 10.38
C ASP A 259 7.66 -7.24 10.33
N THR A 260 6.70 -6.81 11.12
CA THR A 260 5.30 -7.22 11.04
C THR A 260 4.49 -5.96 10.75
N THR A 261 4.87 -5.16 9.77
CA THR A 261 4.13 -3.95 9.41
C THR A 261 3.11 -4.20 8.31
N CYS A 262 2.11 -3.32 8.19
CA CYS A 262 1.08 -3.42 7.16
C CYS A 262 1.59 -3.11 5.74
N ASN A 263 2.74 -2.44 5.60
CA ASN A 263 3.40 -2.16 4.33
C ASN A 263 4.78 -2.84 4.36
N GLY A 264 4.73 -4.17 4.48
CA GLY A 264 5.83 -5.01 4.87
C GLY A 264 5.38 -6.47 4.88
N THR A 265 5.83 -7.27 5.84
CA THR A 265 5.63 -8.74 5.80
C THR A 265 4.16 -9.18 5.88
N ARG A 266 3.23 -8.34 6.35
CA ARG A 266 1.80 -8.69 6.41
C ARG A 266 1.06 -8.56 5.06
N ASP A 267 1.64 -7.90 4.06
CA ASP A 267 0.99 -7.54 2.78
C ASP A 267 1.54 -8.36 1.59
#